data_AF-A0A318TFC5-F1
#
_entry.id   AF-A0A318TFC5-F1
#
_cell.length_a   1.000
_cell.length_b   1.000
_cell.length_c   1.000
_cell.angle_alpha   90.00
_cell.angle_beta   90.00
_cell.angle_gamma   90.00
#
_symmetry.space_group_name_H-M   'P 1'
#
loop_
_entity.id
_entity.type
_entity.pdbx_description
1 polymer ?
#
loop_
_entity_poly.entity_id
_entity_poly.type
_entity_poly.pdbx_seq_one_letter_code
_entity_poly.pdbx_strand_id
1 'polypeptide(L)' 'MARYAKANTLLTYLDISRSTLDRRVLNDPTFPRPIYVGRMRRFDLDEIDAWLASQPTTSPAANDNTRKADYAAA' A
#
# COMPACT_ATOMS: atom_id res chain seq x y z
N MET A 1 17.71 -9.48 -10.29
CA MET A 1 16.80 -10.63 -10.43
C MET A 1 15.44 -10.16 -9.95
N ALA A 2 14.44 -10.10 -10.82
CA ALA A 2 13.13 -9.54 -10.46
C ALA A 2 12.41 -10.40 -9.41
N ARG A 3 11.98 -9.77 -8.31
CA ARG A 3 11.35 -10.46 -7.17
C ARG A 3 9.83 -10.27 -7.20
N TYR A 4 9.08 -11.29 -7.59
CA TYR A 4 7.63 -11.20 -7.70
C TYR A 4 6.88 -11.61 -6.43
N ALA A 5 5.94 -10.78 -5.99
CA ALA A 5 5.02 -11.08 -4.89
C ALA A 5 3.58 -11.28 -5.35
N LYS A 6 2.85 -12.14 -4.63
CA LYS A 6 1.39 -12.22 -4.75
C LYS A 6 0.76 -11.01 -4.06
N ALA A 7 -0.45 -10.66 -4.50
CA ALA A 7 -1.24 -9.59 -3.88
C ALA A 7 -1.30 -9.68 -2.35
N ASN A 8 -1.59 -10.87 -1.79
CA ASN A 8 -1.74 -11.02 -0.33
C ASN A 8 -0.45 -10.69 0.43
N THR A 9 0.69 -11.14 -0.09
CA THR A 9 2.01 -10.82 0.47
C THR A 9 2.29 -9.32 0.40
N LEU A 10 1.90 -8.67 -0.70
CA LEU A 10 2.07 -7.22 -0.87
C LEU A 10 1.21 -6.41 0.12
N LEU A 11 0.01 -6.89 0.48
CA LEU A 11 -0.83 -6.25 1.50
C LEU A 11 -0.14 -6.21 2.85
N THR A 12 0.45 -7.34 3.27
CA THR A 12 1.22 -7.43 4.51
C THR A 12 2.49 -6.60 4.44
N TYR A 13 3.18 -6.58 3.29
CA TYR A 13 4.42 -5.82 3.10
C TYR A 13 4.22 -4.31 3.20
N LEU A 14 3.13 -3.80 2.59
CA LEU A 14 2.80 -2.37 2.59
C LEU A 14 1.93 -1.95 3.77
N ASP A 15 1.51 -2.89 4.62
CA ASP A 15 0.53 -2.70 5.69
C ASP A 15 -0.76 -1.97 5.22
N ILE A 16 -1.30 -2.39 4.07
CA ILE A 16 -2.51 -1.78 3.50
C ILE A 16 -3.63 -2.79 3.27
N SER A 17 -4.87 -2.28 3.31
CA SER A 17 -6.04 -3.07 2.96
C SER A 17 -6.10 -3.42 1.46
N ARG A 18 -6.82 -4.50 1.15
CA ARG A 18 -7.08 -4.95 -0.23
C ARG A 18 -7.69 -3.85 -1.10
N SER A 19 -8.67 -3.12 -0.55
CA SER A 19 -9.36 -2.03 -1.23
C SER A 19 -8.46 -0.82 -1.48
N THR A 20 -7.52 -0.54 -0.57
CA THR A 20 -6.50 0.50 -0.74
C THR A 20 -5.57 0.13 -1.89
N LEU A 21 -5.12 -1.13 -1.95
CA LEU A 21 -4.27 -1.62 -3.04
C LEU A 21 -4.98 -1.49 -4.40
N ASP A 22 -6.24 -1.94 -4.51
CA ASP A 22 -6.99 -1.82 -5.77
C ASP A 22 -7.21 -0.36 -6.17
N ARG A 23 -7.50 0.52 -5.21
CA ARG A 23 -7.64 1.95 -5.47
C ARG A 23 -6.35 2.56 -5.99
N ARG A 24 -5.19 2.22 -5.42
CA ARG A 24 -3.89 2.69 -5.90
C ARG A 24 -3.62 2.18 -7.31
N VAL A 25 -3.79 0.89 -7.56
CA VAL A 25 -3.60 0.30 -8.89
C VAL A 25 -4.48 0.97 -9.96
N LEU A 26 -5.71 1.39 -9.60
CA LEU A 26 -6.65 2.01 -10.53
C LEU A 26 -6.46 3.52 -10.72
N ASN A 27 -6.10 4.25 -9.65
CA ASN A 27 -6.12 5.71 -9.65
C ASN A 27 -4.74 6.35 -9.60
N ASP A 28 -3.71 5.61 -9.16
CA ASP A 28 -2.36 6.12 -9.04
C ASP A 28 -1.51 5.65 -10.24
N PRO A 29 -1.23 6.55 -11.21
CA PRO A 29 -0.44 6.19 -12.38
C PRO A 29 1.04 5.92 -12.05
N THR A 30 1.51 6.31 -10.86
CA THR A 30 2.88 6.08 -10.39
C THR A 30 3.04 4.73 -9.70
N PHE A 31 1.93 4.10 -9.29
CA PHE A 31 1.97 2.83 -8.60
C PHE A 31 2.36 1.68 -9.55
N PRO A 32 3.24 0.74 -9.14
CA PRO A 32 3.68 -0.36 -9.98
C PRO A 32 2.52 -1.21 -10.50
N ARG A 33 2.50 -1.45 -11.81
CA ARG A 33 1.39 -2.15 -12.45
C ARG A 33 1.47 -3.65 -12.16
N PRO A 34 0.33 -4.31 -11.87
CA PRO A 34 0.32 -5.75 -11.70
C PRO A 34 0.64 -6.47 -13.02
N ILE A 35 1.49 -7.48 -12.93
CA ILE A 35 1.75 -8.44 -13.99
C ILE A 35 0.72 -9.57 -13.87
N TYR A 36 -0.04 -9.80 -14.93
CA TYR A 36 -1.02 -10.88 -14.99
C TYR A 36 -0.40 -12.16 -15.54
N VAL A 37 -0.34 -13.18 -14.68
CA VAL A 37 0.05 -14.55 -15.04
C VAL A 37 -1.21 -15.40 -15.00
N GLY A 38 -1.92 -15.45 -16.13
CA GLY A 38 -3.25 -16.05 -16.22
C GLY A 38 -4.27 -15.28 -15.36
N ARG A 39 -4.93 -15.99 -14.43
CA ARG A 39 -5.89 -15.38 -13.48
C ARG A 39 -5.22 -14.79 -12.23
N MET A 40 -3.92 -14.99 -12.05
CA MET A 40 -3.19 -14.45 -10.90
C MET A 40 -2.48 -13.16 -11.27
N ARG A 41 -2.56 -12.19 -10.37
CA ARG A 41 -1.79 -10.95 -10.45
C ARG A 41 -0.58 -11.02 -9.53
N ARG A 42 0.57 -10.59 -10.05
CA ARG A 42 1.84 -10.48 -9.33
C ARG A 42 2.34 -9.05 -9.42
N PHE A 43 3.13 -8.66 -8.43
CA PHE A 43 3.75 -7.35 -8.37
C PHE A 43 5.26 -7.54 -8.31
N ASP A 44 5.98 -6.71 -9.03
CA ASP A 44 7.44 -6.66 -8.93
C ASP A 44 7.81 -5.89 -7.66
N LEU A 45 8.49 -6.57 -6.74
CA LEU A 45 8.89 -5.94 -5.49
C LEU A 45 10.01 -4.92 -5.69
N ASP A 46 10.85 -5.07 -6.71
CA ASP A 46 11.91 -4.08 -6.98
C ASP A 46 11.29 -2.75 -7.45
N GLU A 47 10.22 -2.80 -8.25
CA GLU A 47 9.44 -1.61 -8.64
C GLU A 47 8.69 -1.00 -7.44
N ILE A 48 8.16 -1.84 -6.54
CA ILE A 48 7.50 -1.36 -5.31
C ILE A 48 8.49 -0.67 -4.39
N ASP A 49 9.69 -1.23 -4.22
CA ASP A 49 10.74 -0.63 -3.40
C ASP A 49 11.23 0.69 -4.03
N ALA A 50 11.38 0.75 -5.36
CA ALA A 50 11.70 1.98 -6.07
C ALA A 50 10.59 3.03 -5.96
N TRP A 51 9.32 2.60 -6.02
CA TRP A 51 8.17 3.48 -5.83
C TRP A 51 8.14 4.04 -4.40
N LEU A 52 8.35 3.20 -3.38
CA LEU A 52 8.45 3.63 -1.98
C LEU A 52 9.60 4.64 -1.78
N ALA A 53 10.75 4.42 -2.41
CA ALA A 53 11.87 5.34 -2.37
C ALA A 53 11.60 6.66 -3.11
N SER A 54 10.75 6.62 -4.15
CA SER A 54 10.37 7.80 -4.94
C SER A 54 9.23 8.61 -4.32
N GLN A 55 8.47 8.03 -3.39
CA GLN A 55 7.51 8.80 -2.60
C GLN A 55 8.32 9.82 -1.80
N PRO A 56 8.08 11.14 -1.95
CA PRO A 56 8.68 12.11 -1.06
C PRO A 56 8.30 11.66 0.34
N THR A 57 9.30 11.47 1.20
CA THR A 57 9.09 11.08 2.59
C THR A 57 8.27 12.18 3.25
N THR A 58 6.96 12.13 3.09
CA THR A 58 6.02 12.77 3.98
C THR A 58 6.10 11.92 5.23
N SER A 59 7.18 12.16 5.97
CA SER A 59 7.29 11.84 7.37
C SER A 59 5.93 12.18 7.97
N PRO A 60 5.25 11.25 8.65
CA PRO A 60 3.99 11.58 9.28
C PRO A 60 4.30 12.69 10.29
N ALA A 61 3.93 13.93 9.99
CA ALA A 61 3.54 14.84 11.03
C ALA A 61 2.46 14.09 11.81
N ALA A 62 2.85 13.65 13.00
CA ALA A 62 2.05 12.85 13.90
C ALA A 62 0.60 13.37 13.90
N ASN A 63 -0.31 12.62 13.30
CA ASN A 63 -1.70 12.73 13.67
C ASN A 63 -1.84 11.95 14.97
N ASP A 64 -1.47 12.64 16.06
CA ASP A 64 -2.03 12.42 17.38
C ASP A 64 -3.55 12.49 17.26
N ASN A 65 -4.15 11.37 16.89
CA ASN A 65 -5.56 11.16 17.07
C ASN A 65 -5.70 10.52 18.45
N THR A 66 -5.41 11.33 19.47
CA THR A 66 -6.06 11.22 20.78
C THR A 66 -7.56 11.23 20.51
N ARG A 67 -8.12 10.06 20.24
CA ARG A 67 -9.55 9.86 20.22
C ARG A 67 -10.01 10.19 21.63
N LYS A 68 -10.70 11.33 21.74
CA LYS A 68 -11.46 11.74 22.91
C LYS A 68 -12.02 10.54 23.65
N ALA A 69 -11.47 10.29 24.83
CA ALA A 69 -12.21 9.67 25.91
C ALA A 69 -13.26 10.70 26.35
N ASP A 70 -14.43 10.72 25.71
CA ASP A 70 -15.56 11.54 26.13
C ASP A 70 -16.91 10.94 25.67
N TYR A 71 -17.04 9.61 25.76
CA TYR A 71 -18.32 8.94 25.60
C TYR A 71 -18.56 7.97 26.77
N ALA A 72 -18.75 8.52 27.97
CA ALA A 72 -19.39 7.83 29.10
C ALA A 72 -19.72 8.81 30.24
N ALA A 73 -20.59 9.78 29.99
CA ALA A 73 -21.31 10.50 31.05
C ALA A 73 -22.63 11.05 30.50
N ALA A 74 -23.66 10.21 30.53
CA ALA A 74 -25.07 10.60 30.59
C ALA A 74 -25.85 9.44 31.18
#